data_AF-B6B5R3-F1
#
_entry.id   AF-B6B5R3-F1
#
_cell.length_a   1.000
_cell.length_b   1.000
_cell.length_c   1.000
_cell.angle_alpha   90.00
_cell.angle_beta   90.00
_cell.angle_gamma   90.00
#
_symmetry.space_group_name_H-M   'P 1'
#
loop_
_entity.id
_entity.type
_entity.pdbx_description
1 polymer ?
#
loop_
_entity_poly.entity_id
_entity_poly.type
_entity_poly.pdbx_seq_one_letter_code
_entity_poly.pdbx_strand_id
1 'polypeptide(L)'
;MADTSFIPGPETARAYRDALGCFGTGVTVVTTLTPRGPLAITVNSFTSVSLKPPLLLWCPAKASLRHDAFVGAEHFAIHVMAEDQLDLAKHFAANGEDFSATAWQPNALGSPALEAVIARFDCRRFAAHPAGDHTIVVGEVASVTTRPGKGLIFKRGQYGGFLEQS
;
A
#
# COMPACT_ATOMS: atom_id res chain seq x y z
N MET A 1 27.79 -15.54 -15.09
CA MET A 1 26.72 -14.92 -15.90
C MET A 1 27.17 -13.52 -16.24
N ALA A 2 26.91 -13.03 -17.46
CA ALA A 2 27.29 -11.68 -17.86
C ALA A 2 26.23 -10.67 -17.39
N ASP A 3 26.68 -9.48 -16.98
CA ASP A 3 25.79 -8.38 -16.63
C ASP A 3 25.04 -7.90 -17.87
N THR A 4 23.76 -7.54 -17.69
CA THR A 4 22.91 -6.99 -18.76
C THR A 4 22.47 -5.58 -18.36
N SER A 5 22.70 -4.62 -19.27
CA SER A 5 22.28 -3.22 -19.12
C SER A 5 21.33 -2.84 -20.25
N PHE A 6 20.29 -2.07 -19.95
CA PHE A 6 19.33 -1.58 -20.95
C PHE A 6 18.77 -0.21 -20.55
N ILE A 7 18.26 0.55 -21.53
CA ILE A 7 17.57 1.81 -21.31
C ILE A 7 16.05 1.53 -21.22
N PRO A 8 15.32 2.00 -20.19
CA PRO A 8 13.87 1.84 -20.12
C PRO A 8 13.15 2.53 -21.29
N GLY A 9 12.23 1.81 -21.93
CA GLY A 9 11.42 2.27 -23.06
C GLY A 9 10.34 1.25 -23.44
N PRO A 10 9.51 1.50 -24.47
CA PRO A 10 8.41 0.60 -24.85
C PRO A 10 8.85 -0.85 -25.12
N GLU A 11 9.98 -1.05 -25.78
CA GLU A 11 10.53 -2.38 -26.10
C GLU A 11 11.13 -3.10 -24.88
N THR A 12 11.57 -2.34 -23.86
CA THR A 12 12.20 -2.87 -22.64
C THR A 12 11.28 -2.78 -21.42
N ALA A 13 9.99 -2.44 -21.60
CA ALA A 13 9.07 -2.20 -20.50
C ALA A 13 8.88 -3.42 -19.58
N ARG A 14 8.91 -4.63 -20.13
CA ARG A 14 8.86 -5.87 -19.34
C ARG A 14 10.13 -6.02 -18.49
N ALA A 15 11.30 -5.85 -19.10
CA ALA A 15 12.58 -5.93 -18.40
C ALA A 15 12.68 -4.88 -17.29
N TYR A 16 12.19 -3.66 -17.53
CA TYR A 16 12.14 -2.61 -16.50
C TYR A 16 11.24 -3.00 -15.32
N ARG A 17 10.02 -3.50 -15.57
CA ARG A 17 9.14 -3.99 -14.49
C ARG A 17 9.74 -5.16 -13.71
N ASP A 18 10.40 -6.10 -14.41
CA ASP A 18 11.06 -7.23 -13.76
C ASP A 18 12.25 -6.78 -12.90
N ALA A 19 13.01 -5.76 -13.36
CA ALA A 19 14.08 -5.14 -12.58
C ALA A 19 13.55 -4.46 -11.32
N LEU A 20 12.47 -3.66 -11.41
CA LEU A 20 11.81 -3.06 -10.24
C LEU A 20 11.34 -4.13 -9.24
N GLY A 21 10.79 -5.24 -9.74
CA GLY A 21 10.35 -6.37 -8.92
C GLY A 21 11.46 -7.12 -8.18
N CYS A 22 12.73 -6.82 -8.44
CA CYS A 22 13.85 -7.35 -7.65
C CYS A 22 13.87 -6.80 -6.22
N PHE A 23 13.36 -5.58 -6.01
CA PHE A 23 13.16 -5.02 -4.68
C PHE A 23 11.96 -5.69 -4.01
N GLY A 24 12.23 -6.53 -3.02
CA GLY A 24 11.18 -7.17 -2.22
C GLY A 24 10.50 -6.16 -1.31
N THR A 25 9.18 -6.20 -1.25
CA THR A 25 8.35 -5.23 -0.53
C THR A 25 7.39 -5.95 0.41
N GLY A 26 7.01 -5.30 1.51
CA GLY A 26 5.78 -5.68 2.19
C GLY A 26 4.56 -5.34 1.35
N VAL A 27 3.44 -5.99 1.61
CA VAL A 27 2.14 -5.66 1.01
C VAL A 27 1.33 -4.83 1.97
N THR A 28 0.69 -3.77 1.47
CA THR A 28 -0.20 -2.93 2.26
C THR A 28 -1.57 -2.76 1.62
N VAL A 29 -2.59 -2.55 2.43
CA VAL A 29 -3.90 -2.05 1.99
C VAL A 29 -4.11 -0.66 2.55
N VAL A 30 -4.37 0.30 1.67
CA VAL A 30 -4.73 1.66 2.05
C VAL A 30 -6.23 1.80 1.99
N THR A 31 -6.84 2.37 3.02
CA THR A 31 -8.28 2.61 3.09
C THR A 31 -8.58 4.08 3.33
N THR A 32 -9.74 4.52 2.84
CA THR A 32 -10.31 5.83 3.16
C THR A 32 -11.84 5.73 3.14
N LEU A 33 -12.51 6.74 3.68
CA LEU A 33 -13.97 6.85 3.63
C LEU A 33 -14.36 7.86 2.56
N THR A 34 -15.26 7.48 1.67
CA THR A 34 -15.82 8.36 0.63
C THR A 34 -17.31 8.62 0.88
N PRO A 35 -17.93 9.61 0.22
CA PRO A 35 -19.38 9.80 0.31
C PRO A 35 -20.23 8.59 -0.11
N ARG A 36 -19.66 7.67 -0.89
CA ARG A 36 -20.33 6.43 -1.34
C ARG A 36 -20.09 5.24 -0.41
N GLY A 37 -19.24 5.40 0.60
CA GLY A 37 -18.83 4.32 1.50
C GLY A 37 -17.31 4.11 1.56
N PRO A 38 -16.87 3.03 2.22
CA PRO A 38 -15.46 2.73 2.40
C PRO A 38 -14.79 2.36 1.07
N LEU A 39 -13.52 2.73 0.91
CA LEU A 39 -12.73 2.43 -0.28
C LEU A 39 -11.35 1.91 0.14
N ALA A 40 -10.86 0.91 -0.57
CA ALA A 40 -9.57 0.26 -0.35
C ALA A 40 -8.75 0.13 -1.64
N ILE A 41 -7.43 0.11 -1.49
CA ILE A 41 -6.49 -0.22 -2.56
C ILE A 41 -5.27 -0.96 -1.99
N THR A 42 -4.94 -2.09 -2.60
CA THR A 42 -3.70 -2.80 -2.29
C THR A 42 -2.52 -2.15 -3.00
N VAL A 43 -1.47 -1.83 -2.26
CA VAL A 43 -0.23 -1.22 -2.78
C VAL A 43 1.00 -1.82 -2.09
N ASN A 44 2.11 -1.81 -2.81
CA ASN A 44 3.42 -2.18 -2.27
C ASN A 44 4.47 -1.06 -2.44
N SER A 45 4.00 0.16 -2.76
CA SER A 45 4.82 1.38 -2.90
C SER A 45 4.98 2.14 -1.57
N PHE A 46 4.57 1.53 -0.45
CA PHE A 46 4.70 2.10 0.90
C PHE A 46 6.18 2.33 1.25
N THR A 47 6.48 3.45 1.91
CA THR A 47 7.81 3.75 2.46
C THR A 47 7.72 4.64 3.69
N SER A 48 8.50 4.34 4.73
CA SER A 48 8.70 5.23 5.88
C SER A 48 9.59 6.40 5.48
N VAL A 49 9.22 7.63 5.86
CA VAL A 49 9.90 8.87 5.40
C VAL A 49 10.59 9.61 6.53
N SER A 50 9.91 9.88 7.64
CA SER A 50 10.43 10.71 8.73
C SER A 50 9.93 10.23 10.08
N LEU A 51 10.75 10.38 11.12
CA LEU A 51 10.36 10.14 12.50
C LEU A 51 9.79 11.39 13.18
N LYS A 52 10.20 12.60 12.76
CA LYS A 52 9.73 13.87 13.33
C LYS A 52 9.64 14.97 12.25
N PRO A 53 8.43 15.41 11.85
CA PRO A 53 7.13 14.79 12.16
C PRO A 53 7.08 13.34 11.62
N PRO A 54 6.22 12.46 12.17
CA PRO A 54 6.14 11.07 11.73
C PRO A 54 5.48 10.98 10.35
N LEU A 55 6.28 10.81 9.29
CA LEU A 55 5.83 10.79 7.91
C LEU A 55 6.06 9.44 7.23
N LEU A 56 5.12 9.07 6.37
CA LEU A 56 5.21 7.96 5.44
C LEU A 56 4.72 8.40 4.05
N LEU A 57 4.99 7.59 3.03
CA LEU A 57 4.44 7.79 1.69
C LEU A 57 3.96 6.49 1.05
N TRP A 58 3.14 6.65 0.02
CA TRP A 58 2.73 5.59 -0.91
C TRP A 58 2.29 6.21 -2.24
N CYS A 59 2.17 5.39 -3.28
CA CYS A 59 1.91 5.88 -4.64
C CYS A 59 0.70 5.19 -5.28
N PRO A 60 -0.51 5.80 -5.30
CA PRO A 60 -1.62 5.34 -6.14
C PRO A 60 -1.35 5.63 -7.63
N ALA A 61 -1.67 4.66 -8.49
CA ALA A 61 -1.62 4.81 -9.94
C ALA A 61 -2.74 5.74 -10.43
N LYS A 62 -2.42 6.68 -11.32
CA LYS A 62 -3.41 7.59 -11.94
C LYS A 62 -4.47 6.88 -12.77
N ALA A 63 -4.13 5.71 -13.32
CA ALA A 63 -5.06 4.88 -14.07
C ALA A 63 -6.09 4.15 -13.18
N SER A 64 -5.91 4.14 -11.86
CA SER A 64 -6.89 3.53 -10.95
C SER A 64 -8.13 4.40 -10.84
N LEU A 65 -9.32 3.79 -10.97
CA LEU A 65 -10.60 4.46 -10.69
C LEU A 65 -10.72 4.99 -9.25
N ARG A 66 -9.82 4.54 -8.36
CA ARG A 66 -9.76 4.91 -6.95
C ARG A 66 -8.81 6.09 -6.68
N HIS A 67 -8.04 6.51 -7.69
CA HIS A 67 -6.96 7.49 -7.54
C HIS A 67 -7.44 8.81 -6.90
N ASP A 68 -8.44 9.45 -7.50
CA ASP A 68 -8.87 10.79 -7.07
C ASP A 68 -9.46 10.79 -5.66
N ALA A 69 -10.15 9.71 -5.29
CA ALA A 69 -10.66 9.52 -3.94
C ALA A 69 -9.52 9.50 -2.90
N PHE A 70 -8.43 8.79 -3.18
CA PHE A 70 -7.29 8.71 -2.27
C PHE A 70 -6.43 9.99 -2.27
N VAL A 71 -6.22 10.62 -3.42
CA VAL A 71 -5.44 11.87 -3.51
C VAL A 71 -6.20 13.03 -2.87
N GLY A 72 -7.53 13.04 -2.98
CA GLY A 72 -8.41 14.06 -2.38
C GLY A 72 -8.71 13.83 -0.89
N ALA A 73 -8.54 12.60 -0.38
CA ALA A 73 -8.85 12.28 1.01
C ALA A 73 -8.02 13.11 2.01
N GLU A 74 -8.67 13.59 3.06
CA GLU A 74 -8.00 14.21 4.21
C GLU A 74 -7.39 13.15 5.14
N HIS A 75 -8.08 12.00 5.29
CA HIS A 75 -7.69 10.90 6.17
C HIS A 75 -7.65 9.57 5.42
N PHE A 76 -6.63 8.78 5.71
CA PHE A 76 -6.50 7.40 5.24
C PHE A 76 -5.80 6.53 6.27
N ALA A 77 -5.96 5.22 6.18
CA ALA A 77 -5.21 4.27 6.99
C ALA A 77 -4.41 3.31 6.11
N ILE A 78 -3.15 3.05 6.46
CA ILE A 78 -2.29 2.06 5.79
C ILE A 78 -2.18 0.83 6.68
N HIS A 79 -2.52 -0.33 6.13
CA HIS A 79 -2.48 -1.62 6.81
C HIS A 79 -1.36 -2.47 6.23
N VAL A 80 -0.38 -2.86 7.04
CA VAL A 80 0.65 -3.83 6.66
C VAL A 80 0.07 -5.23 6.82
N MET A 81 -0.04 -5.95 5.70
CA MET A 81 -0.73 -7.23 5.63
C MET A 81 0.09 -8.35 6.26
N ALA A 82 -0.58 -9.22 7.00
CA ALA A 82 0.01 -10.47 7.50
C ALA A 82 0.08 -11.52 6.39
N GLU A 83 0.97 -12.51 6.55
CA GLU A 83 1.19 -13.60 5.58
C GLU A 83 -0.10 -14.40 5.29
N ASP A 84 -0.94 -14.59 6.31
CA ASP A 84 -2.25 -15.26 6.23
C ASP A 84 -3.36 -14.38 5.59
N GLN A 85 -3.07 -13.11 5.26
CA GLN A 85 -4.01 -12.18 4.64
C GLN A 85 -3.79 -12.00 3.12
N LEU A 86 -3.12 -12.97 2.46
CA LEU A 86 -2.90 -12.95 1.02
C LEU A 86 -4.20 -12.75 0.22
N ASP A 87 -5.25 -13.49 0.56
CA ASP A 87 -6.52 -13.42 -0.17
C ASP A 87 -7.20 -12.07 -0.01
N LEU A 88 -7.11 -11.46 1.17
CA LEU A 88 -7.63 -10.11 1.42
C LEU A 88 -6.84 -9.05 0.65
N ALA A 89 -5.51 -9.17 0.58
CA ALA A 89 -4.68 -8.28 -0.21
C ALA A 89 -5.01 -8.39 -1.71
N LYS A 90 -5.23 -9.60 -2.24
CA LYS A 90 -5.68 -9.79 -3.63
C LYS A 90 -7.08 -9.24 -3.86
N HIS A 91 -7.97 -9.43 -2.89
CA HIS A 91 -9.33 -8.91 -2.95
C HIS A 91 -9.34 -7.40 -3.12
N PHE A 92 -8.65 -6.64 -2.27
CA PHE A 92 -8.62 -5.17 -2.39
C PHE A 92 -7.78 -4.64 -3.55
N ALA A 93 -6.96 -5.47 -4.20
CA ALA A 93 -6.37 -5.12 -5.49
C ALA A 93 -7.47 -5.07 -6.57
N ALA A 94 -8.36 -6.07 -6.59
CA ALA A 94 -9.44 -6.20 -7.57
C ALA A 94 -10.71 -5.38 -7.22
N ASN A 95 -11.23 -5.52 -6.01
CA ASN A 95 -12.57 -5.12 -5.56
C ASN A 95 -12.54 -4.13 -4.39
N GLY A 96 -11.94 -2.97 -4.58
CA GLY A 96 -11.69 -1.99 -3.51
C GLY A 96 -12.93 -1.35 -2.86
N GLU A 97 -14.14 -1.55 -3.38
CA GLU A 97 -15.39 -1.06 -2.76
C GLU A 97 -16.08 -2.15 -1.92
N ASP A 98 -15.68 -3.42 -2.07
CA ASP A 98 -16.28 -4.55 -1.37
C ASP A 98 -15.56 -4.82 -0.05
N PHE A 99 -16.11 -4.31 1.04
CA PHE A 99 -15.62 -4.55 2.40
C PHE A 99 -16.29 -5.75 3.09
N SER A 100 -17.10 -6.56 2.38
CA SER A 100 -17.74 -7.75 2.98
C SER A 100 -16.75 -8.88 3.26
N ALA A 101 -15.57 -8.85 2.64
CA ALA A 101 -14.51 -9.84 2.81
C ALA A 101 -13.76 -9.78 4.16
N THR A 102 -13.99 -8.75 4.98
CA THR A 102 -13.30 -8.59 6.27
C THR A 102 -14.06 -7.70 7.24
N ALA A 103 -13.86 -7.92 8.54
CA ALA A 103 -14.36 -7.02 9.57
C ALA A 103 -13.57 -5.71 9.59
N TRP A 104 -14.29 -4.61 9.76
CA TRP A 104 -13.69 -3.29 9.89
C TRP A 104 -14.55 -2.37 10.75
N GLN A 105 -13.91 -1.35 11.33
CA GLN A 105 -14.57 -0.27 12.06
C GLN A 105 -13.91 1.05 11.69
N PRO A 106 -14.60 2.20 11.71
CA PRO A 106 -13.95 3.50 11.56
C PRO A 106 -12.89 3.71 12.65
N ASN A 107 -11.70 4.18 12.27
CA ASN A 107 -10.71 4.67 13.23
C ASN A 107 -11.10 6.05 13.79
N ALA A 108 -10.27 6.63 14.67
CA ALA A 108 -10.54 7.94 15.27
C ALA A 108 -10.57 9.11 14.25
N LEU A 109 -10.05 8.92 13.04
CA LEU A 109 -10.11 9.88 11.92
C LEU A 109 -11.25 9.58 10.93
N GLY A 110 -12.04 8.53 11.19
CA GLY A 110 -13.14 8.07 10.36
C GLY A 110 -12.76 7.15 9.20
N SER A 111 -11.47 6.86 8.96
CA SER A 111 -11.08 5.92 7.90
C SER A 111 -11.39 4.47 8.27
N PRO A 112 -11.75 3.59 7.31
CA PRO A 112 -12.01 2.19 7.59
C PRO A 112 -10.76 1.48 8.12
N ALA A 113 -10.82 0.96 9.34
CA ALA A 113 -9.72 0.25 9.97
C ALA A 113 -9.98 -1.25 9.90
N LEU A 114 -9.14 -1.96 9.14
CA LEU A 114 -9.20 -3.42 9.01
C LEU A 114 -8.66 -4.07 10.28
N GLU A 115 -9.31 -5.16 10.69
CA GLU A 115 -8.85 -5.95 11.82
C GLU A 115 -7.69 -6.87 11.44
N ALA A 116 -7.00 -7.36 12.47
CA ALA A 116 -6.07 -8.47 12.34
C ALA A 116 -4.90 -8.24 11.35
N VAL A 117 -4.39 -7.01 11.25
CA VAL A 117 -3.20 -6.65 10.43
C VAL A 117 -1.92 -6.57 11.28
N ILE A 118 -0.74 -6.65 10.67
CA ILE A 118 0.56 -6.57 11.38
C ILE A 118 0.78 -5.19 11.98
N ALA A 119 0.51 -4.16 11.18
CA ALA A 119 0.56 -2.78 11.61
C ALA A 119 -0.53 -1.98 10.88
N ARG A 120 -1.09 -0.99 11.55
CA ARG A 120 -1.96 0.03 10.95
C ARG A 120 -1.43 1.41 11.32
N PHE A 121 -1.34 2.28 10.32
CA PHE A 121 -0.99 3.68 10.48
C PHE A 121 -2.20 4.52 10.08
N ASP A 122 -2.76 5.26 11.04
CA ASP A 122 -3.87 6.18 10.78
C ASP A 122 -3.27 7.56 10.46
N CYS A 123 -3.56 8.08 9.27
CA CYS A 123 -2.83 9.19 8.69
C CYS A 123 -3.73 10.37 8.34
N ARG A 124 -3.19 11.59 8.51
CA ARG A 124 -3.67 12.79 7.84
C ARG A 124 -2.85 13.01 6.59
N ARG A 125 -3.47 13.39 5.47
CA ARG A 125 -2.73 13.72 4.25
C ARG A 125 -1.89 14.98 4.50
N PHE A 126 -0.59 14.82 4.37
CA PHE A 126 0.39 15.88 4.55
C PHE A 126 0.68 16.59 3.22
N ALA A 127 0.90 15.83 2.14
CA ALA A 127 1.17 16.36 0.81
C ALA A 127 0.78 15.37 -0.30
N ALA A 128 0.63 15.87 -1.53
CA ALA A 128 0.47 15.06 -2.73
C ALA A 128 1.26 15.67 -3.89
N HIS A 129 2.04 14.85 -4.60
CA HIS A 129 2.92 15.31 -5.68
C HIS A 129 2.75 14.43 -6.93
N PRO A 130 2.50 15.00 -8.13
CA PRO A 130 2.52 14.23 -9.36
C PRO A 130 3.90 13.59 -9.61
N ALA A 131 3.93 12.31 -9.98
CA ALA A 131 5.17 11.57 -10.27
C ALA A 131 4.95 10.60 -11.44
N GLY A 132 4.97 11.13 -12.67
CA GLY A 132 4.72 10.32 -13.87
C GLY A 132 3.28 9.81 -13.92
N ASP A 133 3.12 8.49 -14.03
CA ASP A 133 1.85 7.76 -14.06
C ASP A 133 1.26 7.48 -12.66
N HIS A 134 1.94 7.92 -11.60
CA HIS A 134 1.49 7.84 -10.21
C HIS A 134 1.44 9.23 -9.56
N THR A 135 0.84 9.29 -8.38
CA THR A 135 0.93 10.44 -7.46
C THR A 135 1.61 9.96 -6.19
N ILE A 136 2.59 10.69 -5.66
CA ILE A 136 3.18 10.42 -4.34
C ILE A 136 2.26 11.07 -3.31
N VAL A 137 1.65 10.26 -2.45
CA VAL A 137 0.85 10.72 -1.32
C VAL A 137 1.69 10.58 -0.05
N VAL A 138 1.90 11.70 0.66
CA VAL A 138 2.60 11.76 1.94
C VAL A 138 1.57 11.87 3.05
N GLY A 139 1.67 11.02 4.07
CA GLY A 139 0.81 11.03 5.25
C GLY A 139 1.60 11.34 6.52
N GLU A 140 1.03 12.19 7.37
CA GLU A 140 1.46 12.36 8.75
C GLU A 140 0.70 11.39 9.65
N VAL A 141 1.45 10.58 10.41
CA VAL A 141 0.89 9.51 11.24
C VAL A 141 0.33 10.11 12.54
N ALA A 142 -0.97 9.91 12.76
CA ALA A 142 -1.67 10.34 13.97
C ALA A 142 -1.71 9.25 15.05
N SER A 143 -1.84 7.99 14.65
CA SER A 143 -1.82 6.83 15.56
C SER A 143 -1.29 5.58 14.87
N VAL A 144 -0.75 4.65 15.67
CA VAL A 144 -0.23 3.36 15.22
C VAL A 144 -0.87 2.25 16.03
N THR A 145 -1.29 1.19 15.37
CA THR A 145 -1.68 -0.09 15.99
C THR A 145 -0.75 -1.17 15.48
N THR A 146 -0.28 -2.07 16.34
CA THR A 146 0.58 -3.19 15.93
C THR A 146 0.10 -4.50 16.54
N ARG A 147 0.42 -5.59 15.86
CA ARG A 147 0.21 -6.96 16.33
C ARG A 147 1.41 -7.82 15.92
N PRO A 148 1.88 -8.74 16.77
CA PRO A 148 2.84 -9.75 16.36
C PRO A 148 2.35 -10.58 15.16
N GLY A 149 3.29 -11.05 14.34
CA GLY A 149 3.01 -11.92 13.20
C GLY A 149 4.03 -11.75 12.08
N LYS A 150 3.93 -12.61 11.05
CA LYS A 150 4.75 -12.53 9.84
C LYS A 150 4.06 -11.66 8.81
N GLY A 151 4.81 -10.72 8.21
CA GLY A 151 4.30 -9.86 7.14
C GLY A 151 4.28 -10.56 5.79
N LEU A 152 3.26 -10.25 4.98
CA LEU A 152 3.19 -10.69 3.59
C LEU A 152 4.22 -9.93 2.75
N ILE A 153 5.04 -10.68 2.01
CA ILE A 153 6.07 -10.16 1.09
C ILE A 153 5.62 -10.34 -0.35
N PHE A 154 5.92 -9.35 -1.18
CA PHE A 154 5.80 -9.40 -2.64
C PHE A 154 7.14 -9.12 -3.30
N LYS A 155 7.58 -10.04 -4.17
CA LYS A 155 8.85 -9.95 -4.91
C LYS A 155 8.70 -10.65 -6.26
N ARG A 156 9.15 -10.02 -7.35
CA ARG A 156 9.12 -10.57 -8.72
C ARG A 156 7.76 -11.18 -9.13
N GLY A 157 6.65 -10.52 -8.76
CA GLY A 157 5.30 -11.02 -9.11
C GLY A 157 4.79 -12.15 -8.24
N GLN A 158 5.52 -12.55 -7.20
CA GLN A 158 5.20 -13.66 -6.31
C GLN A 158 4.95 -13.16 -4.89
N TYR A 159 4.01 -13.81 -4.21
CA TYR A 159 3.73 -13.61 -2.79
C TYR A 159 4.47 -14.67 -1.96
N GLY A 160 4.87 -14.30 -0.75
CA GLY A 160 5.48 -15.22 0.21
C GLY A 160 5.65 -14.59 1.59
N GLY A 161 6.41 -15.25 2.46
CA GLY A 161 6.76 -14.77 3.79
C GLY A 161 8.24 -14.38 3.91
N PHE A 162 8.57 -13.71 5.01
CA PHE A 162 9.97 -13.50 5.40
C PHE A 162 10.51 -14.74 6.13
N LEU A 163 11.70 -15.20 5.72
CA LEU A 163 12.44 -16.25 6.42
C LEU A 163 13.57 -15.59 7.21
N GLU A 164 13.48 -15.67 8.54
CA GLU A 164 14.53 -15.21 9.43
C GLU A 164 15.81 -16.01 9.19
N GLN A 165 16.95 -15.32 9.17
CA GLN A 165 18.25 -15.97 9.20
C GLN A 165 18.68 -16.10 10.67
N SER A 166 18.99 -17.33 11.07
CA SER A 166 19.56 -17.68 12.38
C SER A 166 20.99 -17.17 12.54
#